data_AF-A0A2P2ICI3-F1
#
_entry.id   AF-A0A2P2ICI3-F1
#
_cell.length_a   1.000
_cell.length_b   1.000
_cell.length_c   1.000
_cell.angle_alpha   90.00
_cell.angle_beta   90.00
_cell.angle_gamma   90.00
#
_symmetry.space_group_name_H-M   'P 1'
#
loop_
_entity.id
_entity.type
_entity.pdbx_description
1 polymer ?
#
loop_
_entity_poly.entity_id
_entity_poly.type
_entity_poly.pdbx_seq_one_letter_code
_entity_poly.pdbx_strand_id
1 'polypeptide(L)'
;ELHGNTNLEICVKCEKEYMRDHHTRNAIHYLDHRTGRMCTVKGCQGALKDTIINFTENLPEKPLEDSESHSKKADLCLAMGSSLRVTPAALMPEEVGRSRSGRLVIVNLQSTPLDHIATLRINALCDNVMVALMKELDTEIPEFRLLRFIRLQRNSSGKKIGISAVDSDDTPLSLFTEVELNGKTQTKEPFIFKVNPKSVNLNVDIRLHFVGNYNEPPLEFSRTVRADDCLTLSTKFNPMNGQWTNPSSNSEMDLSEEKDLVVNDTEGSESSHSPLSNPNPE
;
A
#
# COMPACT_ATOMS: atom_id res chain seq x y z
N GLU A 1 8.64 -4.04 4.28
CA GLU A 1 8.11 -4.75 5.48
C GLU A 1 8.92 -6.01 5.73
N LEU A 2 9.61 -6.15 6.87
CA LEU A 2 10.53 -7.28 7.11
C LEU A 2 9.80 -8.62 7.34
N HIS A 3 8.63 -8.61 7.96
CA HIS A 3 7.88 -9.82 8.31
C HIS A 3 6.72 -10.13 7.35
N GLY A 4 6.68 -9.44 6.22
CA GLY A 4 5.60 -9.53 5.25
C GLY A 4 4.35 -8.76 5.67
N ASN A 5 3.30 -8.94 4.86
CA ASN A 5 2.01 -8.32 5.03
C ASN A 5 0.90 -9.32 4.71
N THR A 6 -0.09 -9.42 5.61
CA THR A 6 -1.16 -10.41 5.50
C THR A 6 -2.03 -10.24 4.26
N ASN A 7 -2.00 -9.05 3.68
CA ASN A 7 -2.84 -8.63 2.58
C ASN A 7 -2.05 -8.46 1.27
N LEU A 8 -0.74 -8.72 1.30
CA LEU A 8 0.14 -8.63 0.15
C LEU A 8 0.43 -10.02 -0.41
N GLU A 9 0.28 -10.17 -1.72
CA GLU A 9 0.77 -11.34 -2.46
C GLU A 9 1.63 -10.89 -3.64
N ILE A 10 2.62 -11.70 -4.00
CA ILE A 10 3.61 -11.41 -5.03
C ILE A 10 3.67 -12.52 -6.07
N CYS A 11 3.85 -12.15 -7.34
CA CYS A 11 4.03 -13.11 -8.42
C CYS A 11 5.42 -13.74 -8.37
N VAL A 12 5.49 -15.08 -8.37
CA VAL A 12 6.77 -15.81 -8.36
C VAL A 12 7.59 -15.70 -9.65
N LYS A 13 7.04 -15.11 -10.72
CA LYS A 13 7.71 -14.98 -12.03
C LYS A 13 8.17 -13.56 -12.34
N CYS A 14 7.30 -12.58 -12.11
CA CYS A 14 7.52 -11.19 -12.50
C CYS A 14 7.56 -10.23 -11.32
N GLU A 15 7.46 -10.76 -10.09
CA GLU A 15 7.56 -10.01 -8.83
C GLU A 15 6.52 -8.89 -8.67
N LYS A 16 5.51 -8.83 -9.54
CA LYS A 16 4.37 -7.94 -9.37
C LYS A 16 3.67 -8.21 -8.04
N GLU A 17 3.60 -7.16 -7.23
CA GLU A 17 2.87 -7.11 -5.98
C GLU A 17 1.39 -6.80 -6.19
N TYR A 18 0.56 -7.38 -5.32
CA TYR A 18 -0.89 -7.21 -5.28
C TYR A 18 -1.35 -7.00 -3.83
N MET A 19 -1.69 -5.76 -3.50
CA MET A 19 -2.33 -5.44 -2.22
C MET A 19 -3.81 -5.79 -2.29
N ARG A 20 -4.34 -6.47 -1.26
CA ARG A 20 -5.73 -6.92 -1.18
C ARG A 20 -6.44 -6.31 0.02
N ASP A 21 -7.76 -6.18 -0.07
CA ASP A 21 -8.61 -5.84 1.07
C ASP A 21 -8.94 -7.05 1.98
N HIS A 22 -8.24 -8.17 1.79
CA HIS A 22 -8.43 -9.39 2.57
C HIS A 22 -7.12 -10.14 2.72
N HIS A 23 -7.07 -11.04 3.70
CA HIS A 23 -5.92 -11.90 3.90
C HIS A 23 -5.63 -12.76 2.67
N THR A 24 -4.40 -12.71 2.18
CA THR A 24 -3.99 -13.40 0.95
C THR A 24 -3.74 -14.89 1.19
N ARG A 25 -3.40 -15.27 2.42
CA ARG A 25 -3.06 -16.62 2.82
C ARG A 25 -4.29 -17.53 2.90
N ASN A 26 -4.25 -18.63 2.13
CA ASN A 26 -5.30 -19.67 2.13
C ASN A 26 -4.79 -21.04 2.58
N ALA A 27 -3.50 -21.18 2.85
CA ALA A 27 -2.87 -22.48 3.07
C ALA A 27 -3.05 -23.01 4.49
N ILE A 28 -3.32 -24.32 4.58
CA ILE A 28 -3.40 -25.06 5.85
C ILE A 28 -2.00 -25.32 6.43
N HIS A 29 -1.01 -25.52 5.56
CA HIS A 29 0.38 -25.75 5.96
C HIS A 29 1.17 -24.45 6.01
N TYR A 30 1.93 -24.25 7.09
CA TYR A 30 2.59 -22.99 7.34
C TYR A 30 3.74 -22.65 6.37
N LEU A 31 4.23 -23.60 5.58
CA LEU A 31 5.26 -23.37 4.54
C LEU A 31 4.71 -23.31 3.12
N ASP A 32 3.40 -23.51 2.94
CA ASP A 32 2.78 -23.32 1.64
C ASP A 32 2.30 -21.88 1.53
N HIS A 33 3.02 -21.08 0.74
CA HIS A 33 2.67 -19.69 0.50
C HIS A 33 1.74 -19.49 -0.70
N ARG A 34 1.36 -20.56 -1.42
CA ARG A 34 0.54 -20.41 -2.62
C ARG A 34 -0.83 -19.89 -2.21
N THR A 35 -1.25 -18.80 -2.86
CA THR A 35 -2.55 -18.21 -2.57
C THR A 35 -3.68 -18.81 -3.41
N GLY A 36 -3.33 -19.59 -4.44
CA GLY A 36 -4.25 -20.15 -5.42
C GLY A 36 -4.62 -19.18 -6.55
N ARG A 37 -4.14 -17.92 -6.50
CA ARG A 37 -4.37 -16.90 -7.53
C ARG A 37 -3.22 -16.86 -8.53
N MET A 38 -3.49 -16.27 -9.70
CA MET A 38 -2.55 -16.12 -10.80
C MET A 38 -2.32 -14.65 -11.12
N CYS A 39 -1.11 -14.32 -11.54
CA CYS A 39 -0.72 -12.99 -11.95
C CYS A 39 -1.53 -12.52 -13.16
N THR A 40 -2.08 -11.32 -13.04
CA THR A 40 -2.91 -10.64 -14.06
C THR A 40 -2.09 -9.88 -15.09
N VAL A 41 -0.77 -9.75 -14.90
CA VAL A 41 0.13 -9.13 -15.89
C VAL A 41 0.07 -9.92 -17.19
N LYS A 42 -0.24 -9.22 -18.28
CA LYS A 42 -0.41 -9.82 -19.60
C LYS A 42 0.85 -10.60 -20.00
N GLY A 43 0.68 -11.90 -20.24
CA GLY A 43 1.77 -12.80 -20.64
C GLY A 43 2.54 -13.48 -19.51
N CYS A 44 2.32 -13.12 -18.23
CA CYS A 44 3.03 -13.73 -17.11
C CYS A 44 2.37 -15.04 -16.62
N GLN A 45 1.09 -14.96 -16.20
CA GLN A 45 0.31 -16.05 -15.61
C GLN A 45 1.08 -16.86 -14.54
N GLY A 46 2.00 -16.22 -13.80
CA GLY A 46 2.71 -16.85 -12.69
C GLY A 46 1.82 -17.04 -11.47
N ALA A 47 2.06 -18.09 -10.69
CA ALA A 47 1.39 -18.27 -9.41
C ALA A 47 1.69 -17.11 -8.46
N LEU A 48 0.72 -16.72 -7.65
CA LEU A 48 0.91 -15.75 -6.58
C LEU A 48 1.21 -16.48 -5.27
N LYS A 49 2.10 -15.88 -4.47
CA LYS A 49 2.41 -16.32 -3.10
C LYS A 49 2.19 -15.20 -2.10
N ASP A 50 1.76 -15.51 -0.88
CA ASP A 50 1.72 -14.52 0.20
C ASP A 50 3.14 -14.11 0.62
N THR A 51 3.25 -12.99 1.34
CA THR A 51 4.54 -12.42 1.76
C THR A 51 4.87 -12.68 3.23
N ILE A 52 4.00 -13.39 3.97
CA ILE A 52 4.18 -13.62 5.41
C ILE A 52 5.44 -14.43 5.66
N ILE A 53 6.25 -14.01 6.63
CA ILE A 53 7.43 -14.75 7.05
C ILE A 53 7.10 -15.58 8.30
N ASN A 54 7.21 -16.90 8.20
CA ASN A 54 7.05 -17.80 9.33
C ASN A 54 8.38 -18.03 10.05
N PHE A 55 8.32 -18.63 11.25
CA PHE A 55 9.53 -19.06 11.94
C PHE A 55 10.37 -19.97 11.04
N THR A 56 11.69 -19.84 11.13
CA THR A 56 12.70 -20.56 10.33
C THR A 56 12.83 -20.13 8.87
N GLU A 57 11.98 -19.22 8.39
CA GLU A 57 12.13 -18.63 7.06
C GLU A 57 13.07 -17.43 7.10
N ASN A 58 13.75 -17.20 5.98
CA ASN A 58 14.56 -16.00 5.81
C ASN A 58 13.66 -14.79 5.59
N LEU A 59 14.08 -13.65 6.12
CA LEU A 59 13.46 -12.36 5.75
C LEU A 59 13.71 -12.08 4.25
N PRO A 60 12.85 -11.26 3.61
CA PRO A 60 13.07 -10.84 2.24
C PRO A 60 14.36 -10.02 2.14
N GLU A 61 15.23 -10.39 1.20
CA GLU A 61 16.59 -9.85 1.04
C GLU A 61 16.57 -8.33 0.83
N LYS A 62 15.80 -7.85 -0.16
CA LYS A 62 15.78 -6.43 -0.50
C LYS A 62 15.32 -5.52 0.67
N PRO A 63 14.16 -5.77 1.33
CA PRO A 63 13.78 -5.01 2.52
C PRO A 63 14.78 -5.11 3.68
N LEU A 64 15.48 -6.25 3.83
CA LEU A 64 16.50 -6.42 4.86
C LEU A 64 17.73 -5.55 4.57
N GLU A 65 18.28 -5.63 3.36
CA GLU A 65 19.42 -4.82 2.91
C GLU A 65 19.14 -3.32 3.01
N ASP A 66 17.96 -2.89 2.57
CA ASP A 66 17.56 -1.49 2.64
C ASP A 66 17.48 -1.04 4.12
N SER A 67 16.90 -1.86 5.00
CA SER A 67 16.81 -1.57 6.44
C SER A 67 18.18 -1.45 7.10
N GLU A 68 19.12 -2.33 6.76
CA GLU A 68 20.51 -2.28 7.25
C GLU A 68 21.24 -1.03 6.72
N SER A 69 21.08 -0.72 5.43
CA SER A 69 21.67 0.46 4.78
C SER A 69 21.20 1.76 5.42
N HIS A 70 19.89 1.89 5.68
CA HIS A 70 19.33 3.07 6.36
C HIS A 70 19.79 3.15 7.82
N SER A 71 19.85 2.03 8.53
CA SER A 71 20.29 1.99 9.94
C SER A 71 21.75 2.41 10.08
N LYS A 72 22.63 2.02 9.16
CA LYS A 72 24.04 2.47 9.12
C LYS A 72 24.20 3.98 8.96
N LYS A 73 23.28 4.63 8.27
CA LYS A 73 23.32 6.07 7.97
C LYS A 73 22.60 6.93 9.01
N ALA A 74 21.68 6.33 9.77
CA ALA A 74 20.83 7.05 10.70
C ALA A 74 21.63 7.64 11.88
N ASP A 75 21.38 8.91 12.16
CA ASP A 75 21.81 9.60 13.39
C ASP A 75 20.77 9.49 14.52
N LEU A 76 19.51 9.14 14.18
CA LEU A 76 18.42 8.87 15.09
C LEU A 76 17.61 7.64 14.65
N CYS A 77 17.36 6.71 15.57
CA CYS A 77 16.40 5.64 15.41
C CYS A 77 15.32 5.75 16.49
N LEU A 78 14.06 5.79 16.06
CA LEU A 78 12.89 5.78 16.92
C LEU A 78 12.22 4.41 16.84
N ALA A 79 12.40 3.58 17.87
CA ALA A 79 11.73 2.28 17.99
C ALA A 79 10.42 2.43 18.76
N MET A 80 9.29 2.16 18.12
CA MET A 80 7.95 2.34 18.70
C MET A 80 7.16 1.04 18.74
N GLY A 81 6.58 0.70 19.90
CA GLY A 81 5.66 -0.44 20.03
C GLY A 81 6.28 -1.81 19.73
N SER A 82 7.61 -1.91 19.74
CA SER A 82 8.33 -3.16 19.50
C SER A 82 9.03 -3.64 20.78
N SER A 83 9.00 -4.94 21.02
CA SER A 83 9.77 -5.55 22.11
C SER A 83 11.27 -5.65 21.83
N LEU A 84 11.68 -5.45 20.57
CA LEU A 84 13.07 -5.52 20.11
C LEU A 84 13.76 -6.85 20.43
N ARG A 85 13.04 -7.97 20.26
CA ARG A 85 13.54 -9.33 20.55
C ARG A 85 13.81 -10.18 19.31
N VAL A 86 13.18 -9.85 18.18
CA VAL A 86 13.22 -10.68 16.98
C VAL A 86 14.34 -10.21 16.07
N THR A 87 15.36 -11.04 15.92
CA THR A 87 16.45 -10.81 14.97
C THR A 87 16.11 -11.41 13.60
N PRO A 88 16.66 -10.85 12.50
CA PRO A 88 17.59 -9.72 12.46
C PRO A 88 16.94 -8.33 12.59
N ALA A 89 15.62 -8.19 12.59
CA ALA A 89 14.95 -6.87 12.64
C ALA A 89 15.38 -6.00 13.85
N ALA A 90 15.62 -6.61 15.01
CA ALA A 90 16.10 -5.91 16.21
C ALA A 90 17.56 -5.42 16.12
N LEU A 91 18.35 -5.90 15.14
CA LEU A 91 19.74 -5.47 14.95
C LEU A 91 19.83 -4.03 14.43
N MET A 92 18.80 -3.56 13.71
CA MET A 92 18.74 -2.22 13.12
C MET A 92 18.77 -1.12 14.19
N PRO A 93 17.84 -1.10 15.16
CA PRO A 93 17.92 -0.15 16.28
C PRO A 93 19.15 -0.39 17.17
N GLU A 94 19.63 -1.63 17.30
CA GLU A 94 20.87 -1.92 18.05
C GLU A 94 22.09 -1.27 17.39
N GLU A 95 22.23 -1.37 16.07
CA GLU A 95 23.31 -0.78 15.29
C GLU A 95 23.36 0.74 15.48
N VAL A 96 22.19 1.41 15.39
CA VAL A 96 22.09 2.86 15.62
C VAL A 96 22.43 3.21 17.08
N GLY A 97 21.90 2.48 18.05
CA GLY A 97 22.15 2.75 19.47
C GLY A 97 23.60 2.52 19.91
N ARG A 98 24.35 1.67 19.20
CA ARG A 98 25.78 1.43 19.45
C ARG A 98 26.70 2.38 18.68
N SER A 99 26.19 3.06 17.65
CA SER A 99 26.96 4.04 16.88
C SER A 99 27.35 5.24 17.74
N ARG A 100 28.54 5.82 17.50
CA ARG A 100 29.01 7.01 18.23
C ARG A 100 28.13 8.23 17.98
N SER A 101 27.68 8.41 16.74
CA SER A 101 26.81 9.51 16.33
C SER A 101 25.32 9.18 16.43
N GLY A 102 24.96 7.90 16.43
CA GLY A 102 23.57 7.45 16.48
C GLY A 102 22.92 7.66 17.85
N ARG A 103 21.60 7.87 17.84
CA ARG A 103 20.76 7.97 19.03
C ARG A 103 19.61 6.99 18.89
N LEU A 104 19.41 6.14 19.89
CA LEU A 104 18.27 5.24 19.96
C LEU A 104 17.24 5.79 20.96
N VAL A 105 16.03 6.05 20.49
CA VAL A 105 14.87 6.40 21.30
C VAL A 105 13.90 5.23 21.29
N ILE A 106 13.49 4.77 22.46
CA ILE A 106 12.57 3.64 22.60
C ILE A 106 11.26 4.13 23.23
N VAL A 107 10.16 3.96 22.51
CA VAL A 107 8.80 4.22 22.97
C VAL A 107 8.08 2.89 23.12
N ASN A 108 7.99 2.40 24.36
CA ASN A 108 7.33 1.12 24.63
C ASN A 108 6.83 1.04 26.07
N LEU A 109 5.68 0.40 26.28
CA LEU A 109 5.15 0.19 27.64
C LEU A 109 6.03 -0.78 28.45
N GLN A 110 6.59 -1.79 27.79
CA GLN A 110 7.40 -2.84 28.41
C GLN A 110 8.89 -2.60 28.20
N SER A 111 9.70 -3.19 29.09
CA SER A 111 11.16 -3.21 28.94
C SER A 111 11.59 -3.95 27.67
N THR A 112 12.68 -3.48 27.06
CA THR A 112 13.30 -4.07 25.87
C THR A 112 14.74 -4.52 26.17
N PRO A 113 15.29 -5.50 25.44
CA PRO A 113 16.71 -5.88 25.59
C PRO A 113 17.68 -4.72 25.33
N LEU A 114 17.28 -3.74 24.50
CA LEU A 114 18.12 -2.62 24.08
C LEU A 114 18.00 -1.38 24.98
N ASP A 115 17.24 -1.46 26.08
CA ASP A 115 17.04 -0.35 27.01
C ASP A 115 18.36 0.25 27.55
N HIS A 116 19.39 -0.57 27.69
CA HIS A 116 20.69 -0.18 28.23
C HIS A 116 21.55 0.66 27.27
N ILE A 117 21.24 0.68 25.98
CA ILE A 117 21.92 1.51 24.95
C ILE A 117 21.02 2.64 24.43
N ALA A 118 19.77 2.73 24.90
CA ALA A 118 18.87 3.79 24.50
C ALA A 118 19.31 5.14 25.09
N THR A 119 19.33 6.18 24.25
CA THR A 119 19.55 7.57 24.68
C THR A 119 18.34 8.09 25.48
N LEU A 120 17.13 7.73 25.05
CA LEU A 120 15.89 8.11 25.69
C LEU A 120 14.91 6.94 25.67
N ARG A 121 14.24 6.72 26.81
CA ARG A 121 13.17 5.74 26.96
C ARG A 121 11.90 6.45 27.40
N ILE A 122 10.80 6.18 26.68
CA ILE A 122 9.49 6.75 26.96
C ILE A 122 8.51 5.59 27.20
N ASN A 123 8.11 5.42 28.45
CA ASN A 123 7.18 4.37 28.87
C ASN A 123 5.72 4.87 28.76
N ALA A 124 5.22 5.00 27.53
CA ALA A 124 3.87 5.49 27.25
C ALA A 124 3.26 4.82 26.02
N LEU A 125 1.96 5.06 25.80
CA LEU A 125 1.28 4.70 24.55
C LEU A 125 1.90 5.49 23.39
N CYS A 126 2.16 4.80 22.27
CA CYS A 126 2.77 5.40 21.09
C CYS A 126 1.96 6.60 20.58
N ASP A 127 0.63 6.48 20.53
CA ASP A 127 -0.27 7.54 20.09
C ASP A 127 -0.10 8.83 20.91
N ASN A 128 -0.02 8.73 22.23
CA ASN A 128 0.16 9.90 23.10
C ASN A 128 1.51 10.59 22.82
N VAL A 129 2.57 9.80 22.59
CA VAL A 129 3.90 10.32 22.27
C VAL A 129 3.90 10.99 20.90
N MET A 130 3.29 10.37 19.89
CA MET A 130 3.22 10.94 18.55
C MET A 130 2.36 12.20 18.51
N VAL A 131 1.21 12.25 19.19
CA VAL A 131 0.40 13.48 19.29
C VAL A 131 1.18 14.63 19.91
N ALA A 132 1.91 14.37 21.00
CA ALA A 132 2.75 15.37 21.63
C ALA A 132 3.91 15.80 20.71
N LEU A 133 4.60 14.85 20.08
CA LEU A 133 5.71 15.11 19.17
C LEU A 133 5.27 15.94 17.96
N MET A 134 4.17 15.56 17.31
CA MET A 134 3.63 16.27 16.14
C MET A 134 3.25 17.72 16.49
N LYS A 135 2.72 17.94 17.70
CA LYS A 135 2.47 19.30 18.22
C LYS A 135 3.76 20.10 18.41
N GLU A 136 4.81 19.51 18.97
CA GLU A 136 6.11 20.19 19.13
C GLU A 136 6.79 20.47 17.79
N LEU A 137 6.53 19.64 16.77
CA LEU A 137 7.00 19.83 15.40
C LEU A 137 6.10 20.76 14.56
N ASP A 138 5.04 21.32 15.13
CA ASP A 138 4.03 22.12 14.42
C ASP A 138 3.51 21.42 13.15
N THR A 139 3.31 20.10 13.24
CA THR A 139 2.88 19.26 12.12
C THR A 139 1.51 18.66 12.43
N GLU A 140 0.56 18.83 11.51
CA GLU A 140 -0.77 18.25 11.64
C GLU A 140 -0.72 16.73 11.38
N ILE A 141 -1.50 15.95 12.15
CA ILE A 141 -1.72 14.53 11.87
C ILE A 141 -2.84 14.43 10.83
N PRO A 142 -2.57 13.95 9.60
CA PRO A 142 -3.56 13.94 8.55
C PRO A 142 -4.69 12.96 8.87
N GLU A 143 -5.90 13.30 8.43
CA GLU A 143 -7.04 12.40 8.56
C GLU A 143 -6.97 11.27 7.53
N PHE A 144 -7.05 10.03 7.98
CA PHE A 144 -6.99 8.89 7.07
C PHE A 144 -8.21 8.86 6.14
N ARG A 145 -7.93 8.67 4.84
CA ARG A 145 -8.93 8.51 3.78
C ARG A 145 -8.58 7.31 2.93
N LEU A 146 -9.53 6.40 2.80
CA LEU A 146 -9.38 5.21 2.01
C LEU A 146 -9.75 5.50 0.55
N LEU A 147 -8.77 5.44 -0.34
CA LEU A 147 -8.98 5.67 -1.77
C LEU A 147 -9.43 4.38 -2.47
N ARG A 148 -10.40 4.51 -3.38
CA ARG A 148 -10.94 3.41 -4.20
C ARG A 148 -11.06 3.86 -5.64
N PHE A 149 -10.67 2.99 -6.57
CA PHE A 149 -10.83 3.20 -8.00
C PHE A 149 -11.81 2.20 -8.61
N ILE A 150 -12.81 2.72 -9.31
CA ILE A 150 -13.91 1.98 -9.91
C ILE A 150 -13.82 2.15 -11.43
N ARG A 151 -13.65 1.05 -12.14
CA ARG A 151 -13.65 1.02 -13.60
C ARG A 151 -15.02 0.66 -14.14
N LEU A 152 -15.57 1.57 -14.94
CA LEU A 152 -16.75 1.37 -15.76
C LEU A 152 -16.32 1.21 -17.21
N GLN A 153 -16.61 0.05 -17.80
CA GLN A 153 -16.21 -0.24 -19.17
C GLN A 153 -17.42 -0.63 -20.02
N ARG A 154 -17.82 0.22 -20.96
CA ARG A 154 -18.88 -0.09 -21.92
C ARG A 154 -18.27 -0.61 -23.21
N ASN A 155 -18.69 -1.80 -23.63
CA ASN A 155 -18.13 -2.41 -24.83
C ASN A 155 -18.56 -1.68 -26.12
N SER A 156 -17.82 -1.89 -27.22
CA SER A 156 -18.07 -1.21 -28.50
C SER A 156 -19.42 -1.48 -29.14
N SER A 157 -20.03 -2.62 -28.83
CA SER A 157 -21.40 -2.87 -29.26
C SER A 157 -22.45 -2.03 -28.54
N GLY A 158 -22.07 -1.34 -27.45
CA GLY A 158 -22.94 -0.58 -26.54
C GLY A 158 -23.88 -1.44 -25.69
N LYS A 159 -23.84 -2.78 -25.84
CA LYS A 159 -24.77 -3.75 -25.23
C LYS A 159 -24.38 -4.22 -23.84
N LYS A 160 -23.13 -4.03 -23.42
CA LYS A 160 -22.64 -4.49 -22.13
C LYS A 160 -21.84 -3.42 -21.42
N ILE A 161 -22.02 -3.34 -20.11
CA ILE A 161 -21.17 -2.56 -19.21
C ILE A 161 -20.54 -3.51 -18.19
N GLY A 162 -19.23 -3.42 -18.03
CA GLY A 162 -18.46 -4.06 -16.98
C GLY A 162 -18.18 -3.08 -15.86
N ILE A 163 -18.27 -3.56 -14.61
CA ILE A 163 -17.92 -2.81 -13.41
C ILE A 163 -16.86 -3.62 -12.66
N SER A 164 -15.75 -2.99 -12.33
CA SER A 164 -14.62 -3.63 -11.66
C SER A 164 -13.87 -2.64 -10.79
N ALA A 165 -13.08 -3.11 -9.84
CA ALA A 165 -12.14 -2.28 -9.11
C ALA A 165 -10.73 -2.44 -9.70
N VAL A 166 -9.96 -1.37 -9.59
CA VAL A 166 -8.54 -1.35 -9.97
C VAL A 166 -7.73 -0.65 -8.90
N ASP A 167 -6.44 -0.90 -8.88
CA ASP A 167 -5.47 -0.13 -8.10
C ASP A 167 -5.10 1.16 -8.86
N SER A 168 -4.37 2.04 -8.18
CA SER A 168 -3.79 3.29 -8.70
C SER A 168 -2.96 3.10 -9.97
N ASP A 169 -2.40 1.91 -10.19
CA ASP A 169 -1.60 1.55 -11.36
C ASP A 169 -2.35 0.69 -12.39
N ASP A 170 -3.69 0.72 -12.35
CA ASP A 170 -4.61 -0.07 -13.18
C ASP A 170 -4.60 -1.59 -12.94
N THR A 171 -3.88 -2.08 -11.93
CA THR A 171 -3.90 -3.50 -11.57
C THR A 171 -5.32 -3.92 -11.14
N PRO A 172 -5.89 -5.00 -11.71
CA PRO A 172 -7.21 -5.47 -11.30
C PRO A 172 -7.28 -5.86 -9.81
N LEU A 173 -8.30 -5.36 -9.12
CA LEU A 173 -8.59 -5.66 -7.71
C LEU A 173 -9.99 -6.25 -7.57
N SER A 174 -10.11 -7.30 -6.75
CA SER A 174 -11.40 -7.86 -6.34
C SER A 174 -11.83 -7.22 -5.03
N LEU A 175 -12.56 -6.11 -5.11
CA LEU A 175 -13.03 -5.34 -3.95
C LEU A 175 -14.52 -5.49 -3.68
N PHE A 176 -15.30 -5.88 -4.69
CA PHE A 176 -16.75 -5.91 -4.57
C PHE A 176 -17.25 -7.33 -4.27
N THR A 177 -18.11 -7.44 -3.28
CA THR A 177 -18.86 -8.67 -2.97
C THR A 177 -20.15 -8.74 -3.77
N GLU A 178 -20.73 -7.58 -4.06
CA GLU A 178 -21.95 -7.43 -4.84
C GLU A 178 -21.95 -6.11 -5.61
N VAL A 179 -22.46 -6.14 -6.83
CA VAL A 179 -22.67 -4.97 -7.68
C VAL A 179 -24.11 -4.95 -8.16
N GLU A 180 -24.79 -3.82 -7.98
CA GLU A 180 -26.10 -3.55 -8.54
C GLU A 180 -26.00 -2.50 -9.65
N LEU A 181 -26.72 -2.73 -10.75
CA LEU A 181 -26.89 -1.79 -11.85
C LEU A 181 -28.37 -1.65 -12.20
N ASN A 182 -28.93 -0.47 -12.00
CA ASN A 182 -30.34 -0.15 -12.29
C ASN A 182 -31.31 -1.20 -11.71
N GLY A 183 -31.13 -1.59 -10.44
CA GLY A 183 -31.96 -2.61 -9.78
C GLY A 183 -31.60 -4.06 -10.07
N LYS A 184 -30.56 -4.34 -10.88
CA LYS A 184 -30.11 -5.71 -11.18
C LYS A 184 -28.82 -6.02 -10.46
N THR A 185 -28.80 -7.14 -9.75
CA THR A 185 -27.68 -7.53 -8.89
C THR A 185 -26.83 -8.65 -9.51
N GLN A 186 -25.52 -8.59 -9.28
CA GLN A 186 -24.58 -9.69 -9.48
C GLN A 186 -23.66 -9.81 -8.26
N THR A 187 -23.41 -11.04 -7.82
CA THR A 187 -22.59 -11.36 -6.63
C THR A 187 -21.33 -12.16 -6.97
N LYS A 188 -21.02 -12.30 -8.26
CA LYS A 188 -19.86 -13.06 -8.73
C LYS A 188 -19.15 -12.30 -9.85
N GLU A 189 -17.86 -12.12 -9.67
CA GLU A 189 -16.98 -11.56 -10.70
C GLU A 189 -16.85 -12.50 -11.92
N PRO A 190 -16.70 -11.94 -13.14
CA PRO A 190 -16.72 -10.51 -13.46
C PRO A 190 -18.14 -9.92 -13.50
N PHE A 191 -18.33 -8.70 -13.00
CA PHE A 191 -19.64 -8.02 -12.98
C PHE A 191 -19.94 -7.38 -14.34
N ILE A 192 -20.72 -8.07 -15.17
CA ILE A 192 -21.02 -7.64 -16.55
C ILE A 192 -22.53 -7.64 -16.78
N PHE A 193 -23.09 -6.46 -17.05
CA PHE A 193 -24.52 -6.25 -17.21
C PHE A 193 -24.89 -6.00 -18.67
N LYS A 194 -26.02 -6.56 -19.11
CA LYS A 194 -26.62 -6.24 -20.42
C LYS A 194 -27.40 -4.93 -20.31
N VAL A 195 -27.13 -4.00 -21.22
CA VAL A 195 -27.73 -2.67 -21.30
C VAL A 195 -28.27 -2.39 -22.71
N ASN A 196 -29.14 -1.40 -22.85
CA ASN A 196 -29.74 -1.06 -24.14
C ASN A 196 -28.68 -0.43 -25.08
N PRO A 197 -28.39 -1.02 -26.26
CA PRO A 197 -27.38 -0.48 -27.18
C PRO A 197 -27.79 0.83 -27.85
N LYS A 198 -29.08 1.18 -27.90
CA LYS A 198 -29.56 2.37 -28.64
C LYS A 198 -29.22 3.69 -27.95
N SER A 199 -28.88 3.65 -26.66
CA SER A 199 -28.56 4.87 -25.90
C SER A 199 -27.09 5.20 -26.05
N VAL A 200 -26.75 6.21 -26.85
CA VAL A 200 -25.37 6.70 -26.94
C VAL A 200 -24.86 7.11 -25.56
N ASN A 201 -25.66 7.88 -24.82
CA ASN A 201 -25.45 8.20 -23.41
C ASN A 201 -26.36 7.32 -22.56
N LEU A 202 -25.78 6.45 -21.73
CA LEU A 202 -26.54 5.60 -20.81
C LEU A 202 -26.38 6.14 -19.39
N ASN A 203 -27.48 6.58 -18.78
CA ASN A 203 -27.51 6.87 -17.36
C ASN A 203 -27.65 5.55 -16.59
N VAL A 204 -26.77 5.35 -15.63
CA VAL A 204 -26.73 4.17 -14.78
C VAL A 204 -26.72 4.58 -13.32
N ASP A 205 -27.51 3.88 -12.53
CA ASP A 205 -27.49 3.91 -11.07
C ASP A 205 -26.74 2.67 -10.61
N ILE A 206 -25.68 2.89 -9.83
CA ILE A 206 -24.74 1.87 -9.40
C ILE A 206 -24.76 1.83 -7.88
N ARG A 207 -24.83 0.62 -7.32
CA ARG A 207 -24.60 0.35 -5.90
C ARG A 207 -23.51 -0.71 -5.76
N LEU A 208 -22.47 -0.40 -5.00
CA LEU A 208 -21.31 -1.26 -4.79
C LEU A 208 -21.24 -1.69 -3.34
N HIS A 209 -21.14 -3.00 -3.10
CA HIS A 209 -20.88 -3.58 -1.79
C HIS A 209 -19.43 -4.08 -1.75
N PHE A 210 -18.71 -3.74 -0.68
CA PHE A 210 -17.28 -4.01 -0.55
C PHE A 210 -17.03 -5.26 0.30
N VAL A 211 -15.80 -5.78 0.25
CA VAL A 211 -15.34 -6.84 1.17
C VAL A 211 -15.39 -6.38 2.64
N GLY A 212 -15.29 -5.06 2.89
CA GLY A 212 -15.60 -4.47 4.18
C GLY A 212 -14.43 -4.38 5.17
N ASN A 213 -13.18 -4.28 4.67
CA ASN A 213 -11.99 -4.22 5.53
C ASN A 213 -11.99 -3.01 6.48
N TYR A 214 -12.69 -1.93 6.10
CA TYR A 214 -12.83 -0.71 6.89
C TYR A 214 -14.28 -0.45 7.31
N ASN A 215 -15.15 -1.47 7.27
CA ASN A 215 -16.60 -1.35 7.44
C ASN A 215 -17.24 -0.37 6.44
N GLU A 216 -16.76 -0.39 5.20
CA GLU A 216 -17.32 0.40 4.11
C GLU A 216 -18.84 0.13 3.93
N PRO A 217 -19.72 1.14 4.06
CA PRO A 217 -21.11 0.98 3.69
C PRO A 217 -21.24 0.91 2.16
N PRO A 218 -22.36 0.40 1.62
CA PRO A 218 -22.58 0.39 0.18
C PRO A 218 -22.43 1.79 -0.41
N LEU A 219 -21.69 1.90 -1.51
CA LEU A 219 -21.52 3.15 -2.25
C LEU A 219 -22.57 3.21 -3.37
N GLU A 220 -23.42 4.23 -3.32
CA GLU A 220 -24.45 4.50 -4.32
C GLU A 220 -24.12 5.76 -5.11
N PHE A 221 -24.18 5.69 -6.44
CA PHE A 221 -23.96 6.85 -7.30
C PHE A 221 -24.53 6.64 -8.71
N SER A 222 -24.84 7.75 -9.37
CA SER A 222 -25.31 7.74 -10.77
C SER A 222 -24.26 8.33 -11.71
N ARG A 223 -24.10 7.72 -12.89
CA ARG A 223 -23.17 8.20 -13.93
C ARG A 223 -23.76 8.05 -15.32
N THR A 224 -23.33 8.92 -16.23
CA THR A 224 -23.58 8.78 -17.66
C THR A 224 -22.38 8.11 -18.31
N VAL A 225 -22.60 6.99 -19.00
CA VAL A 225 -21.55 6.22 -19.67
C VAL A 225 -21.85 6.17 -21.17
N ARG A 226 -20.91 6.64 -22.00
CA ARG A 226 -21.03 6.62 -23.46
C ARG A 226 -20.62 5.27 -24.03
N ALA A 227 -21.05 4.99 -25.26
CA ALA A 227 -20.53 3.83 -25.99
C ALA A 227 -19.00 3.95 -26.14
N ASP A 228 -18.29 2.83 -26.02
CA ASP A 228 -16.81 2.74 -26.02
C ASP A 228 -16.08 3.40 -24.84
N ASP A 229 -16.81 3.92 -23.84
CA ASP A 229 -16.18 4.50 -22.65
C ASP A 229 -15.47 3.43 -21.80
N CYS A 230 -14.25 3.76 -21.39
CA CYS A 230 -13.54 3.13 -20.29
C CYS A 230 -13.20 4.23 -19.28
N LEU A 231 -14.03 4.37 -18.25
CA LEU A 231 -13.89 5.40 -17.23
C LEU A 231 -13.34 4.76 -15.96
N THR A 232 -12.24 5.31 -15.44
CA THR A 232 -11.82 5.06 -14.06
C THR A 232 -12.31 6.23 -13.21
N LEU A 233 -13.13 5.91 -12.22
CA LEU A 233 -13.62 6.84 -11.21
C LEU A 233 -12.89 6.58 -9.91
N SER A 234 -12.66 7.63 -9.14
CA SER A 234 -11.99 7.59 -7.84
C SER A 234 -12.93 8.14 -6.77
N THR A 235 -12.90 7.54 -5.59
CA THR A 235 -13.63 8.03 -4.40
C THR A 235 -12.83 7.78 -3.12
N LYS A 236 -12.98 8.67 -2.15
CA LYS A 236 -12.43 8.58 -0.80
C LYS A 236 -13.52 8.14 0.19
N PHE A 237 -13.21 7.19 1.06
CA PHE A 237 -14.01 6.80 2.22
C PHE A 237 -13.36 7.27 3.52
N ASN A 238 -14.17 7.81 4.43
CA ASN A 238 -13.73 8.16 5.78
C ASN A 238 -14.23 7.09 6.77
N PRO A 239 -13.35 6.23 7.31
CA PRO A 239 -13.75 5.20 8.27
C PRO A 239 -14.16 5.76 9.63
N MET A 240 -13.83 7.02 9.96
CA MET A 240 -14.20 7.62 11.24
C MET A 240 -15.68 8.01 11.31
N ASN A 241 -16.28 8.37 10.16
CA ASN A 241 -17.67 8.82 10.11
C ASN A 241 -18.55 8.01 9.13
N GLY A 242 -17.96 7.05 8.41
CA GLY A 242 -18.68 6.18 7.48
C GLY A 242 -19.11 6.86 6.18
N GLN A 243 -18.52 8.00 5.80
CA GLN A 243 -18.95 8.77 4.63
C GLN A 243 -18.06 8.53 3.41
N TRP A 244 -18.71 8.50 2.24
CA TRP A 244 -18.08 8.49 0.93
C TRP A 244 -18.09 9.89 0.31
N THR A 245 -17.03 10.20 -0.43
CA THR A 245 -17.08 11.27 -1.43
C THR A 245 -17.77 10.77 -2.72
N ASN A 246 -18.35 11.68 -3.50
CA ASN A 246 -18.93 11.30 -4.80
C ASN A 246 -17.82 10.86 -5.77
N PRO A 247 -17.95 9.72 -6.47
CA PRO A 247 -16.91 9.25 -7.39
C PRO A 247 -16.69 10.19 -8.58
N SER A 248 -15.47 10.70 -8.82
CA SER A 248 -15.13 11.59 -9.93
C SER A 248 -14.09 10.98 -10.87
N SER A 249 -13.94 11.51 -12.09
CA SER A 249 -12.90 11.07 -13.04
C SER A 249 -11.56 11.77 -12.78
N ASN A 250 -10.44 11.07 -13.01
CA ASN A 250 -9.07 11.58 -12.74
C ASN A 250 -8.72 12.94 -13.39
N SER A 251 -9.42 13.39 -14.44
CA SER A 251 -9.21 14.73 -15.02
C SER A 251 -9.61 15.89 -14.11
N GLU A 252 -10.28 15.61 -12.99
CA GLU A 252 -10.77 16.61 -12.03
C GLU A 252 -10.00 16.59 -10.70
N MET A 253 -8.91 15.81 -10.59
CA MET A 253 -8.20 15.66 -9.33
C MET A 253 -6.82 16.31 -9.35
N ASP A 254 -6.59 17.18 -8.36
CA ASP A 254 -5.29 17.71 -8.03
C ASP A 254 -4.47 16.62 -7.31
N LEU A 255 -3.52 16.02 -8.03
CA LEU A 255 -2.58 15.01 -7.50
C LEU A 255 -1.47 15.65 -6.64
N SER A 256 -1.65 16.90 -6.19
CA SER A 256 -0.70 17.63 -5.35
C SER A 256 -0.59 17.08 -3.93
N GLU A 257 -1.63 16.42 -3.40
CA GLU A 257 -1.64 15.87 -2.03
C GLU A 257 -0.83 14.57 -1.86
N GLU A 258 -0.48 13.86 -2.94
CA GLU A 258 0.26 12.57 -2.85
C GLU A 258 1.78 12.71 -3.03
N LYS A 259 2.29 13.90 -3.39
CA LYS A 259 3.73 14.09 -3.63
C LYS A 259 4.57 14.24 -2.38
N ASP A 260 3.97 14.48 -1.21
CA ASP A 260 4.73 14.78 0.02
C ASP A 260 5.17 13.55 0.83
N LEU A 261 4.95 12.32 0.33
CA LEU A 261 5.41 11.09 0.98
C LEU A 261 6.41 10.25 0.16
N VAL A 262 6.79 10.71 -1.04
CA VAL A 262 7.91 10.12 -1.79
C VAL A 262 9.14 10.98 -1.57
N VAL A 263 10.01 10.55 -0.66
CA VAL A 263 11.38 11.07 -0.60
C VAL A 263 12.01 10.82 -1.96
N ASN A 264 12.21 11.89 -2.73
CA ASN A 264 12.92 11.85 -4.00
C ASN A 264 14.39 11.49 -3.73
N ASP A 265 14.73 10.20 -3.72
CA ASP A 265 16.10 9.71 -3.84
C ASP A 265 16.53 9.75 -5.31
N THR A 266 16.57 10.95 -5.88
CA THR A 266 17.28 11.23 -7.13
C THR A 266 17.78 12.66 -7.14
N GLU A 267 19.05 12.86 -6.79
CA GLU A 267 19.99 13.72 -7.51
C GLU A 267 21.40 13.61 -6.89
N GLY A 268 22.40 13.33 -7.73
CA GLY A 268 23.82 13.38 -7.32
C GLY A 268 24.76 12.38 -8.00
N SER A 269 24.59 12.07 -9.29
CA SER A 269 25.65 11.48 -10.11
C SER A 269 26.20 12.52 -11.08
N GLU A 270 27.53 12.50 -11.25
CA GLU A 270 28.40 13.37 -12.08
C GLU A 270 28.92 14.61 -11.31
N SER A 271 30.22 14.91 -11.23
CA SER A 271 31.32 14.57 -12.14
C SER A 271 32.72 14.82 -11.51
N SER A 272 33.70 14.09 -12.04
CA SER A 272 35.10 14.50 -12.25
C SER A 272 36.06 14.65 -11.07
N HIS A 273 36.97 13.68 -10.91
CA HIS A 273 38.37 13.99 -10.62
C HIS A 273 39.30 13.01 -11.35
N SER A 274 40.14 13.59 -12.22
CA SER A 274 41.22 12.96 -12.97
C SER A 274 42.43 12.64 -12.07
N PRO A 275 43.34 11.74 -12.48
CA PRO A 275 44.36 11.18 -11.59
C PRO A 275 45.54 12.13 -11.38
N LEU A 276 46.00 12.20 -10.12
CA LEU A 276 47.22 12.89 -9.72
C LEU A 276 48.45 12.30 -10.43
N SER A 277 49.03 13.07 -11.33
CA SER A 277 50.39 12.90 -11.82
C SER A 277 51.38 13.59 -10.88
N ASN A 278 52.31 12.81 -10.33
CA ASN A 278 53.61 13.30 -9.82
C ASN A 278 54.29 14.18 -10.88
N PRO A 279 55.00 15.24 -10.48
CA PRO A 279 56.45 15.10 -10.48
C PRO A 279 57.19 15.88 -9.37
N ASN A 280 58.25 15.27 -8.83
CA ASN A 280 59.45 15.96 -8.33
C ASN A 280 60.02 16.84 -9.46
N PRO A 281 60.66 18.00 -9.20
CA PRO A 281 62.02 17.97 -8.63
C PRO A 281 62.45 19.18 -7.76
N GLU A 282 63.67 19.02 -7.23
CA GLU A 282 64.54 19.92 -6.42
C GLU A 282 64.38 19.88 -4.89
#